data_AF-A0A7X6XYK4-F1
#
_entry.id   AF-A0A7X6XYK4-F1
#
_cell.length_a   1.000
_cell.length_b   1.000
_cell.length_c   1.000
_cell.angle_alpha   90.00
_cell.angle_beta   90.00
_cell.angle_gamma   90.00
#
_symmetry.space_group_name_H-M   'P 1'
#
loop_
_entity.id
_entity.type
_entity.pdbx_description
1 polymer ?
#
loop_
_entity_poly.entity_id
_entity_poly.type
_entity_poly.pdbx_seq_one_letter_code
_entity_poly.pdbx_strand_id
1 'polypeptide(L)'
;MNNIKIEDLTWEGNSKKMYDEIVNSLPLMFKAAVKKKFEVWVNQKNETHITEWNIKHTIEKYAPKQYQDKLMPVYEKYKTVD
;
A
#
# COMPACT_ATOMS: atom_id res chain seq x y z
N MET A 1 -5.16 9.73 18.80
CA MET A 1 -4.65 9.16 17.53
C MET A 1 -4.51 7.67 17.75
N ASN A 2 -5.06 6.85 16.86
CA ASN A 2 -4.80 5.42 16.90
C ASN A 2 -3.32 5.18 16.56
N ASN A 3 -2.78 4.06 17.03
CA ASN A 3 -1.39 3.67 16.81
C ASN A 3 -1.34 2.29 16.13
N ILE A 4 -2.12 2.15 15.06
CA ILE A 4 -2.17 0.97 14.21
C ILE A 4 -0.82 0.87 13.50
N LYS A 5 -0.12 -0.24 13.70
CA LYS A 5 1.09 -0.56 12.94
C LYS A 5 0.73 -1.46 11.77
N ILE A 6 1.64 -1.56 10.81
CA ILE A 6 1.49 -2.48 9.67
C ILE A 6 1.30 -3.93 10.15
N GLU A 7 1.94 -4.29 11.26
CA GLU A 7 1.84 -5.62 11.85
C GLU A 7 0.43 -5.93 12.41
N ASP A 8 -0.37 -4.89 12.68
CA ASP A 8 -1.73 -5.00 13.23
C ASP A 8 -2.81 -5.06 12.13
N LEU A 9 -2.43 -4.98 10.85
CA LEU A 9 -3.36 -4.94 9.73
C LEU A 9 -3.81 -6.34 9.32
N THR A 10 -5.11 -6.50 9.11
CA THR A 10 -5.70 -7.65 8.42
C THR A 10 -5.63 -7.40 6.92
N TRP A 11 -5.05 -8.34 6.17
CA TRP A 11 -4.90 -8.24 4.73
C TRP A 11 -5.85 -9.20 4.02
N GLU A 12 -6.61 -8.68 3.07
CA GLU A 12 -7.60 -9.44 2.29
C GLU A 12 -7.14 -9.65 0.84
N GLY A 13 -7.47 -10.82 0.26
CA GLY A 13 -7.10 -11.15 -1.12
C GLY A 13 -5.58 -11.14 -1.33
N ASN A 14 -5.11 -10.52 -2.42
CA ASN A 14 -3.69 -10.37 -2.71
C ASN A 14 -3.08 -9.06 -2.20
N SER A 15 -3.80 -8.28 -1.39
CA SER A 15 -3.37 -6.94 -0.95
C SER A 15 -2.01 -6.95 -0.23
N LYS A 16 -1.74 -7.98 0.59
CA LYS A 16 -0.45 -8.16 1.26
C LYS A 16 0.69 -8.36 0.26
N LYS A 17 0.48 -9.19 -0.76
CA LYS A 17 1.48 -9.46 -1.80
C LYS A 17 1.76 -8.20 -2.62
N MET A 18 0.72 -7.44 -2.95
CA MET A 18 0.87 -6.14 -3.63
C MET A 18 1.73 -5.19 -2.81
N TYR A 19 1.40 -5.03 -1.53
CA TYR A 19 2.14 -4.15 -0.63
C TYR A 19 3.61 -4.57 -0.50
N ASP A 20 3.85 -5.86 -0.25
CA ASP A 20 5.20 -6.41 -0.08
C ASP A 20 6.04 -6.22 -1.36
N GLU A 21 5.48 -6.46 -2.55
CA GLU A 21 6.19 -6.25 -3.82
C GLU A 21 6.46 -4.76 -4.08
N ILE A 22 5.49 -3.88 -3.83
CA ILE A 22 5.69 -2.42 -3.93
C ILE A 22 6.83 -1.99 -3.02
N VAL A 23 6.79 -2.32 -1.73
CA VAL A 23 7.83 -1.90 -0.78
C VAL A 23 9.19 -2.50 -1.15
N ASN A 24 9.22 -3.74 -1.64
CA ASN A 24 10.48 -4.39 -2.04
C ASN A 24 11.06 -3.84 -3.34
N SER A 25 10.24 -3.33 -4.25
CA SER A 25 10.69 -2.66 -5.48
C SER A 25 11.37 -1.31 -5.24
N LEU A 26 11.15 -0.71 -4.06
CA LEU A 26 11.70 0.60 -3.73
C LEU A 26 13.15 0.50 -3.22
N PRO A 27 14.00 1.49 -3.54
CA PRO A 27 15.31 1.63 -2.90
C PRO A 27 15.18 1.69 -1.37
N LEU A 28 16.17 1.14 -0.65
CA LEU A 28 16.20 1.06 0.81
C LEU A 28 15.83 2.38 1.51
N MET A 29 16.34 3.51 1.00
CA MET A 29 16.07 4.85 1.52
C MET A 29 14.58 5.22 1.52
N PHE A 30 13.80 4.69 0.57
CA PHE A 30 12.37 5.01 0.42
C PHE A 30 11.44 3.99 1.11
N LYS A 31 11.90 2.78 1.42
CA LYS A 31 11.08 1.74 2.06
C LYS A 31 10.48 2.23 3.38
N ALA A 32 11.30 2.80 4.24
CA ALA A 32 10.86 3.32 5.53
C ALA A 32 9.86 4.48 5.39
N ALA A 33 10.08 5.37 4.41
CA ALA A 33 9.19 6.50 4.17
C ALA A 33 7.81 6.06 3.67
N VAL A 34 7.76 5.07 2.76
CA VAL A 34 6.50 4.51 2.26
C VAL A 34 5.76 3.73 3.35
N LYS A 35 6.47 2.90 4.13
CA LYS A 35 5.90 2.23 5.31
C LYS A 35 5.24 3.25 6.25
N LYS A 36 5.97 4.32 6.59
CA LYS A 36 5.47 5.35 7.49
C LYS A 36 4.27 6.10 6.93
N LYS A 37 4.28 6.45 5.64
CA LYS A 37 3.13 7.11 5.01
C LYS A 37 1.89 6.21 4.99
N PHE A 38 2.07 4.91 4.75
CA PHE A 38 0.97 3.96 4.79
C PHE A 38 0.41 3.83 6.21
N GLU A 39 1.27 3.72 7.24
CA GLU A 39 0.86 3.76 8.65
C GLU A 39 0.09 5.05 9.00
N VAL A 40 0.55 6.21 8.54
CA VAL A 40 -0.17 7.47 8.75
C VAL A 40 -1.56 7.42 8.10
N TRP A 41 -1.67 6.89 6.89
CA TRP A 41 -2.96 6.78 6.19
C TRP A 41 -3.93 5.86 6.92
N VAL A 42 -3.51 4.65 7.34
CA VAL A 42 -4.39 3.73 8.08
C VAL A 42 -4.83 4.32 9.41
N ASN A 43 -3.95 5.04 10.12
CA ASN A 43 -4.30 5.71 11.38
C ASN A 43 -5.24 6.90 11.18
N GLN A 44 -5.10 7.66 10.10
CA GLN A 44 -6.02 8.74 9.75
C GLN A 44 -7.41 8.24 9.38
N LYS A 45 -7.49 7.05 8.77
CA LYS A 45 -8.76 6.44 8.36
C LYS A 45 -9.35 5.49 9.39
N ASN A 46 -8.60 5.18 10.45
CA ASN A 46 -8.90 4.08 11.36
C ASN A 46 -9.15 2.76 10.59
N GLU A 47 -8.36 2.54 9.54
CA GLU A 47 -8.48 1.38 8.67
C GLU A 47 -7.63 0.23 9.21
N THR A 48 -8.22 -0.94 9.36
CA THR A 48 -7.54 -2.16 9.83
C THR A 48 -7.64 -3.30 8.82
N HIS A 49 -8.54 -3.20 7.83
CA HIS A 49 -8.75 -4.20 6.80
C HIS A 49 -8.26 -3.66 5.46
N ILE A 50 -7.19 -4.25 4.95
CA ILE A 50 -6.54 -3.80 3.73
C ILE A 50 -6.91 -4.71 2.58
N THR A 51 -7.63 -4.14 1.62
CA THR A 51 -7.98 -4.75 0.35
C THR A 51 -7.06 -4.25 -0.76
N GLU A 52 -7.15 -4.88 -1.93
CA GLU A 52 -6.44 -4.47 -3.15
C GLU A 52 -6.85 -3.05 -3.58
N TRP A 53 -8.11 -2.67 -3.34
CA TRP A 53 -8.60 -1.32 -3.63
C TRP A 53 -7.88 -0.27 -2.78
N ASN A 54 -7.60 -0.55 -1.50
CA ASN A 54 -6.88 0.40 -0.65
C ASN A 54 -5.46 0.66 -1.19
N ILE A 55 -4.79 -0.36 -1.74
CA ILE A 55 -3.47 -0.23 -2.37
C ILE A 55 -3.55 0.65 -3.62
N LYS A 56 -4.48 0.36 -4.53
CA LYS A 56 -4.70 1.19 -5.72
C LYS A 56 -4.98 2.65 -5.35
N HIS A 57 -5.95 2.87 -4.46
CA HIS A 57 -6.36 4.21 -4.06
C HIS A 57 -5.22 5.00 -3.42
N THR A 58 -4.37 4.35 -2.61
CA THR A 58 -3.22 5.02 -1.99
C THR A 58 -2.13 5.38 -3.01
N ILE A 59 -1.88 4.54 -4.01
CA ILE A 59 -0.96 4.87 -5.12
C ILE A 59 -1.49 6.07 -5.90
N GLU A 60 -2.76 6.01 -6.36
CA GLU A 60 -3.38 7.06 -7.18
C GLU A 60 -3.46 8.42 -6.47
N LYS A 61 -3.69 8.40 -5.15
CA LYS A 61 -3.90 9.62 -4.36
C LYS A 61 -2.61 10.28 -3.88
N TYR A 62 -1.57 9.50 -3.55
CA TYR A 62 -0.40 10.01 -2.84
C TYR A 62 0.92 9.87 -3.60
N ALA A 63 1.01 8.99 -4.60
CA ALA A 63 2.22 8.86 -5.39
C ALA A 63 2.24 9.89 -6.54
N PRO A 64 3.37 10.56 -6.80
CA PRO A 64 3.54 11.34 -8.02
C PRO A 64 3.35 10.47 -9.27
N LYS A 65 2.88 11.07 -10.38
CA LYS A 65 2.52 10.35 -11.62
C LYS A 65 3.60 9.38 -12.10
N GLN A 66 4.86 9.80 -12.12
CA GLN A 66 6.01 8.96 -12.49
C GLN A 66 6.17 7.67 -11.65
N TYR A 67 5.71 7.69 -10.40
CA TYR A 67 5.72 6.52 -9.53
C TYR A 67 4.44 5.70 -9.70
N GLN A 68 3.30 6.33 -9.95
CA GLN A 68 2.08 5.59 -10.30
C GLN A 68 2.33 4.69 -11.50
N ASP A 69 2.96 5.22 -12.55
CA ASP A 69 3.25 4.46 -13.78
C ASP A 69 4.19 3.26 -13.52
N LYS A 70 4.99 3.29 -12.44
CA LYS A 70 5.86 2.19 -12.01
C LYS A 70 5.18 1.21 -11.06
N LEU A 71 4.29 1.70 -10.19
CA LEU A 71 3.67 0.91 -9.12
C LEU A 71 2.36 0.25 -9.57
N MET A 72 1.60 0.89 -10.46
CA MET A 72 0.34 0.35 -10.94
C MET A 72 0.45 -0.98 -11.67
N PRO A 73 1.52 -1.28 -12.45
CA PRO A 73 1.72 -2.63 -12.98
C PRO A 73 1.75 -3.73 -11.91
N VAL A 74 2.22 -3.44 -10.69
CA VAL A 74 2.18 -4.41 -9.57
C VAL A 74 0.75 -4.65 -9.11
N TYR A 75 -0.07 -3.60 -9.01
CA TYR A 75 -1.50 -3.76 -8.73
C TYR A 75 -2.18 -4.59 -9.82
N GLU A 76 -1.97 -4.26 -11.10
CA GLU A 76 -2.59 -4.98 -12.22
C GLU A 76 -2.19 -6.46 -12.27
N LYS A 77 -0.96 -6.79 -11.87
CA LYS A 77 -0.45 -8.17 -11.78
C LYS A 77 -1.21 -9.01 -10.74
N TYR A 78 -1.64 -8.40 -9.64
CA TYR A 78 -2.20 -9.11 -8.48
C TYR A 78 -3.69 -8.92 -8.29
N LYS A 79 -4.31 -7.98 -9.02
CA LYS A 79 -5.73 -7.71 -8.85
C LYS A 79 -6.53 -8.98 -9.10
N THR A 80 -7.45 -9.30 -8.22
CA THR A 80 -8.45 -10.33 -8.51
C THR A 80 -9.37 -9.80 -9.60
N VAL A 81 -9.58 -10.61 -10.65
CA VAL A 81 -10.63 -10.36 -11.63
C VAL A 81 -11.90 -10.90 -10.99
N ASP A 82 -12.82 -10.00 -10.64
CA ASP A 82 -14.19 -10.36 -10.27
C ASP A 82 -14.93 -10.98 -11.47
#